data_AF-A0AAW9W960-F1
#
_entry.id   AF-A0AAW9W960-F1
#
_cell.length_a   1.000
_cell.length_b   1.000
_cell.length_c   1.000
_cell.angle_alpha   90.00
_cell.angle_beta   90.00
_cell.angle_gamma   90.00
#
_symmetry.space_group_name_H-M   'P 1'
#
loop_
_entity.id
_entity.type
_entity.pdbx_description
1 polymer ?
#
loop_
_entity_poly.entity_id
_entity_poly.type
_entity_poly.pdbx_seq_one_letter_code
_entity_poly.pdbx_strand_id
1 'polypeptide(L)' 'DRFHIVQHLSRAMSRVRVQIMNQFHRKSHEYKAIKRYWKLIQQDSRKLSDKRFYRPTFRMHLTNKEILDK' A
#
# COMPACT_ATOMS: atom_id res chain seq x y z
N ASP A 1 25.08 11.02 4.63
CA ASP A 1 25.07 10.26 3.37
C ASP A 1 23.63 10.06 2.88
N ARG A 2 23.41 10.09 1.56
CA ARG A 2 22.07 9.98 0.93
C ARG A 2 21.41 8.62 1.18
N PHE A 3 22.20 7.55 1.34
CA PHE A 3 21.70 6.21 1.67
C PHE A 3 21.03 6.19 3.05
N HIS A 4 21.64 6.81 4.05
CA HIS A 4 21.08 6.85 5.40
C HIS A 4 19.77 7.64 5.46
N ILE A 5 19.62 8.71 4.67
CA ILE A 5 18.35 9.45 4.57
C ILE A 5 17.23 8.54 4.04
N VAL A 6 17.48 7.83 2.93
CA VAL A 6 16.51 6.88 2.35
C VAL A 6 16.19 5.75 3.32
N GLN A 7 17.19 5.26 4.05
CA GLN A 7 17.01 4.21 5.06
C GLN A 7 16.14 4.68 6.24
N HIS A 8 16.37 5.90 6.76
CA HIS A 8 15.56 6.47 7.83
C HIS A 8 14.11 6.67 7.39
N LEU A 9 13.87 7.17 6.18
CA LEU A 9 12.52 7.30 5.61
C LEU A 9 11.83 5.93 5.48
N SER A 10 12.54 4.93 4.97
CA SER A 10 11.99 3.57 4.81
C SER A 10 11.59 2.94 6.15
N ARG A 11 12.40 3.16 7.20
CA ARG A 11 12.11 2.72 8.57
C ARG A 11 10.93 3.46 9.16
N ALA A 12 10.86 4.79 9.00
CA ALA A 12 9.75 5.61 9.47
C ALA A 12 8.43 5.19 8.81
N MET A 13 8.41 5.03 7.48
CA MET A 13 7.26 4.56 6.72
C MET A 13 6.79 3.17 7.19
N SER A 14 7.72 2.26 7.46
CA SER A 14 7.40 0.92 7.97
C SER A 14 6.74 0.96 9.34
N ARG A 15 7.16 1.87 10.23
CA ARG A 15 6.53 2.08 11.55
C ARG A 15 5.13 2.64 11.41
N VAL A 16 4.97 3.69 10.60
CA VAL A 16 3.65 4.30 10.33
C VAL A 16 2.67 3.28 9.76
N ARG A 17 3.11 2.44 8.80
CA ARG A 17 2.30 1.34 8.28
C ARG A 17 1.79 0.41 9.38
N VAL A 18 2.67 -0.04 10.27
CA VAL A 18 2.29 -0.96 11.35
C VAL A 18 1.34 -0.28 12.33
N GLN A 19 1.57 0.99 12.66
CA GLN A 19 0.66 1.76 13.51
C GLN A 19 -0.74 1.86 12.90
N ILE A 20 -0.85 2.22 11.62
CA ILE A 20 -2.14 2.27 10.91
C ILE A 20 -2.78 0.88 10.86
N MET A 21 -2.02 -0.17 10.51
CA MET A 21 -2.55 -1.53 10.45
C MET A 21 -3.09 -2.01 11.81
N ASN A 22 -2.46 -1.63 12.92
CA ASN A 22 -2.89 -2.02 14.26
C ASN A 22 -4.18 -1.34 14.72
N GLN A 23 -4.62 -0.27 14.05
CA GLN A 23 -5.93 0.35 14.30
C GLN A 23 -7.10 -0.50 13.78
N PHE A 24 -6.83 -1.42 12.85
CA PHE A 24 -7.85 -2.25 12.23
C PHE A 24 -7.80 -3.69 12.74
N HIS A 25 -8.96 -4.33 12.87
CA HIS A 25 -9.02 -5.76 13.18
C HIS A 25 -8.34 -6.59 12.08
N ARG A 26 -7.61 -7.65 12.46
CA ARG A 26 -6.85 -8.49 11.51
C ARG A 26 -7.71 -9.14 10.40
N LYS A 27 -9.01 -9.33 10.65
CA LYS A 27 -9.98 -9.89 9.68
C LYS A 27 -10.61 -8.83 8.77
N SER A 28 -10.46 -7.55 9.10
CA SER A 28 -11.05 -6.41 8.40
C SER A 28 -10.55 -6.28 6.97
N HIS A 29 -11.30 -5.50 6.19
CA HIS A 29 -10.99 -5.26 4.80
C HIS A 29 -9.75 -4.37 4.64
N GLU A 30 -9.70 -3.34 5.48
CA GLU A 30 -8.70 -2.29 5.59
C GLU A 30 -7.35 -2.89 5.95
N TYR A 31 -7.30 -3.76 6.97
CA TYR A 31 -6.07 -4.48 7.33
C TYR A 31 -5.53 -5.30 6.15
N LYS A 32 -6.40 -6.04 5.44
CA LYS A 32 -6.02 -6.88 4.30
C LYS A 32 -5.57 -6.04 3.10
N ALA A 33 -6.23 -4.90 2.86
CA ALA A 33 -5.89 -3.97 1.78
C ALA A 33 -4.50 -3.36 2.01
N ILE A 34 -4.27 -2.74 3.17
CA ILE A 34 -2.97 -2.13 3.51
C ILE A 34 -1.85 -3.17 3.48
N LYS A 35 -2.09 -4.37 4.04
CA LYS A 35 -1.10 -5.45 4.04
C LYS A 35 -0.75 -5.93 2.64
N ARG A 36 -1.73 -6.12 1.77
CA ARG A 36 -1.54 -6.67 0.42
C ARG A 36 -0.97 -5.65 -0.55
N TYR A 37 -1.45 -4.41 -0.50
CA TYR A 37 -1.10 -3.34 -1.44
C TYR A 37 0.01 -2.41 -0.92
N TRP A 38 0.68 -2.76 0.19
CA TRP A 38 1.77 -1.94 0.73
C TRP A 38 2.85 -1.57 -0.30
N LYS A 39 3.28 -2.54 -1.13
CA LYS A 39 4.28 -2.27 -2.19
C LYS A 39 3.78 -1.24 -3.20
N LEU A 40 2.47 -1.19 -3.42
CA LEU A 40 1.83 -0.26 -4.34
C LEU A 40 1.84 1.16 -3.80
N ILE A 41 1.61 1.34 -2.50
CA ILE A 41 1.66 2.63 -1.80
C ILE A 41 3.07 3.25 -1.88
N GLN A 42 4.11 2.41 -1.95
CA GLN A 42 5.51 2.86 -2.09
C GLN A 42 5.97 3.02 -3.54
N GLN A 43 5.14 2.64 -4.51
CA GLN A 43 5.52 2.67 -5.92
C GLN A 43 5.47 4.11 -6.46
N ASP A 44 6.41 4.44 -7.34
CA ASP A 44 6.38 5.70 -8.08
C ASP A 44 5.08 5.79 -8.89
N SER A 45 4.30 6.84 -8.65
CA SER A 45 2.99 7.02 -9.29
C SER A 45 3.08 7.05 -10.81
N ARG A 46 4.22 7.51 -11.36
CA ARG A 46 4.50 7.54 -12.81
C ARG A 46 4.67 6.15 -13.44
N LYS A 47 4.93 5.14 -12.60
CA LYS A 47 5.12 3.73 -13.02
C LYS A 47 3.88 2.87 -12.77
N LEU A 48 2.76 3.46 -12.34
CA LEU A 48 1.54 2.71 -12.12
C LEU A 48 0.94 2.33 -13.48
N SER A 49 0.57 1.06 -13.61
CA SER A 49 -0.11 0.57 -14.81
C SER A 49 -1.60 0.89 -14.74
N ASP A 50 -2.14 1.37 -15.87
CA ASP A 50 -3.58 1.57 -16.08
C ASP A 50 -4.32 0.27 -16.44
N LYS A 51 -3.62 -0.87 -16.48
CA LYS A 51 -4.26 -2.16 -16.73
C LYS A 51 -5.11 -2.57 -15.54
N ARG A 52 -6.39 -2.87 -15.80
CA ARG A 52 -7.30 -3.42 -14.81
C ARG A 52 -7.07 -4.91 -14.63
N PHE A 53 -7.15 -5.34 -13.38
CA PHE A 53 -7.02 -6.74 -13.00
C PHE A 53 -8.00 -7.04 -11.86
N TYR A 54 -8.50 -8.27 -11.80
CA TYR A 54 -9.35 -8.68 -10.69
C TYR A 54 -8.61 -8.55 -9.35
N ARG A 55 -9.24 -7.88 -8.38
CA ARG A 55 -8.74 -7.68 -7.02
C ARG A 55 -9.61 -8.44 -6.03
N PRO A 56 -9.17 -9.60 -5.52
CA PRO A 56 -9.98 -10.42 -4.60
C PRO A 56 -10.38 -9.70 -3.31
N THR A 57 -9.55 -8.75 -2.86
CA THR A 57 -9.86 -7.85 -1.75
C THR A 57 -11.16 -7.11 -2.09
N PHE A 58 -11.16 -6.29 -3.14
CA PHE A 58 -12.32 -5.45 -3.47
C PHE A 58 -13.43 -6.17 -4.25
N ARG A 59 -13.21 -7.43 -4.67
CA ARG A 59 -14.12 -8.25 -5.49
C ARG A 59 -14.51 -7.59 -6.82
N MET A 60 -13.57 -6.84 -7.42
CA MET A 60 -13.80 -6.11 -8.67
C MET A 60 -12.49 -5.93 -9.45
N HIS A 61 -12.60 -5.55 -10.73
CA HIS A 61 -11.44 -5.24 -11.57
C HIS A 61 -11.03 -3.79 -11.36
N LEU A 62 -9.83 -3.57 -10.80
CA LEU A 62 -9.30 -2.23 -10.52
C LEU A 62 -7.90 -2.08 -11.12
N THR A 63 -7.61 -0.87 -11.55
CA THR A 63 -6.26 -0.38 -11.80
C THR A 63 -5.52 -0.21 -10.49
N ASN A 64 -4.21 -0.03 -10.59
CA ASN A 64 -3.38 0.27 -9.44
C ASN A 64 -3.67 1.67 -8.85
N LYS A 65 -4.07 2.63 -9.67
CA LYS A 65 -4.42 3.98 -9.23
C LYS A 65 -5.72 3.99 -8.42
N GLU A 66 -6.76 3.32 -8.91
CA GLU A 66 -8.04 3.18 -8.21
C GLU A 66 -7.94 2.47 -6.85
N ILE A 67 -6.89 1.66 -6.64
CA ILE A 67 -6.63 1.02 -5.33
C ILE A 67 -6.03 2.01 -4.34
N LEU A 68 -5.26 2.99 -4.81
CA LEU A 68 -4.67 4.03 -3.97
C LEU A 68 -5.68 5.12 -3.61
N ASP A 69 -6.67 5.36 -4.46
CA ASP A 69 -7.73 6.36 -4.26
C ASP A 69 -8.91 5.85 -3.41
N LYS A 70 -8.92 4.56 -3.03
CA LYS A 70 -9.96 3.92 -2.21
C LYS A 70 -9.65 3.95 -0.73
#